data_AF-R2NR18-F1
#
_entry.id   AF-R2NR18-F1
#
_cell.length_a   1.000
_cell.length_b   1.000
_cell.length_c   1.000
_cell.angle_alpha   90.00
_cell.angle_beta   90.00
_cell.angle_gamma   90.00
#
_symmetry.space_group_name_H-M   'P 1'
#
loop_
_entity.id
_entity.type
_entity.pdbx_description
1 polymer ?
#
loop_
_entity_poly.entity_id
_entity_poly.type
_entity_poly.pdbx_seq_one_letter_code
_entity_poly.pdbx_strand_id
1 'polypeptide(L)'
;MPEADGFDLKADSSASDNIRTIWSYTLSLLKISNMYNGNHLGFVIFDEPKQHSIHEKDMIEFFNQAMLFHNNQIIIGFTQDQLESPQIFLDKLKKEGCNIIDLGTKAFK
;
A
#
# COMPACT_ATOMS: atom_id res chain seq x y z
N MET A 1 7.72 10.56 -11.02
CA MET A 1 6.65 10.92 -10.06
C MET A 1 5.89 12.11 -10.64
N PRO A 2 4.64 12.38 -10.25
CA PRO A 2 3.92 13.53 -10.78
C PRO A 2 4.73 14.80 -10.55
N GLU A 3 4.91 15.57 -11.62
CA GLU A 3 5.62 16.85 -11.63
C GLU A 3 4.56 17.96 -11.71
N ALA A 4 4.69 19.00 -10.89
CA ALA A 4 3.90 20.22 -10.98
C ALA A 4 4.86 21.41 -11.05
N ASP A 5 4.74 22.22 -12.12
CA ASP A 5 5.50 23.45 -12.36
C ASP A 5 7.02 23.37 -12.12
N GLY A 6 7.65 22.25 -12.51
CA GLY A 6 9.11 22.09 -12.45
C GLY A 6 9.69 21.95 -11.04
N PHE A 7 8.83 21.83 -10.00
CA PHE A 7 9.25 21.52 -8.64
C PHE A 7 9.39 20.00 -8.49
N ASP A 8 10.62 19.50 -8.43
CA ASP A 8 10.90 18.14 -7.97
C ASP A 8 10.72 18.13 -6.44
N LEU A 9 9.65 17.49 -5.94
CA LEU A 9 9.31 17.37 -4.51
C LEU A 9 10.42 16.73 -3.65
N LYS A 10 11.52 16.26 -4.25
CA LYS A 10 12.66 15.62 -3.61
C LYS A 10 13.52 16.51 -2.71
N ALA A 11 13.46 17.84 -2.83
CA ALA A 11 14.54 18.67 -2.30
C ALA A 11 14.67 18.71 -0.76
N ASP A 12 13.63 18.31 0.00
CA ASP A 12 13.67 18.30 1.48
C ASP A 12 12.90 17.13 2.16
N SER A 13 12.35 16.16 1.41
CA SER A 13 11.54 15.08 2.00
C SER A 13 12.34 13.80 2.23
N SER A 14 12.08 13.10 3.34
CA SER A 14 12.70 11.80 3.57
C SER A 14 12.24 10.80 2.50
N ALA A 15 13.06 9.78 2.20
CA ALA A 15 12.65 8.71 1.29
C ALA A 15 11.34 8.04 1.73
N SER A 16 11.08 7.99 3.04
CA SER A 16 9.84 7.46 3.61
C SER A 16 8.61 8.32 3.30
N ASP A 17 8.75 9.64 3.25
CA ASP A 17 7.66 10.56 2.89
C ASP A 17 7.23 10.38 1.43
N ASN A 18 8.20 10.15 0.54
CA ASN A 18 7.92 9.92 -0.87
C ASN A 18 7.10 8.65 -1.09
N ILE A 19 7.45 7.56 -0.39
CA ILE A 19 6.69 6.32 -0.47
C ILE A 19 5.28 6.49 0.11
N ARG A 20 5.13 7.12 1.27
CA ARG A 20 3.80 7.44 1.83
C ARG A 20 2.95 8.30 0.89
N THR A 21 3.60 9.21 0.15
CA THR A 21 2.94 10.03 -0.87
C THR A 21 2.43 9.20 -2.05
N ILE A 22 3.21 8.22 -2.53
CA ILE A 22 2.78 7.29 -3.59
C ILE A 22 1.55 6.50 -3.15
N TRP A 23 1.56 5.95 -1.93
CA TRP A 23 0.42 5.21 -1.39
C TRP A 23 -0.84 6.10 -1.30
N SER A 24 -0.69 7.27 -0.67
CA SER A 24 -1.78 8.22 -0.47
C SER A 24 -2.38 8.70 -1.80
N TYR A 25 -1.53 9.04 -2.77
CA TYR A 25 -1.97 9.48 -4.09
C TYR A 25 -2.73 8.38 -4.82
N THR A 26 -2.21 7.16 -4.82
CA THR A 26 -2.84 6.01 -5.51
C THR A 26 -4.21 5.68 -4.91
N LEU A 27 -4.31 5.61 -3.59
CA LEU A 27 -5.59 5.39 -2.90
C LEU A 27 -6.56 6.57 -3.11
N SER A 28 -6.05 7.80 -3.20
CA SER A 28 -6.87 8.98 -3.46
C SER A 28 -7.49 8.96 -4.85
N LEU A 29 -6.78 8.49 -5.88
CA LEU A 29 -7.35 8.33 -7.22
C LEU A 29 -8.53 7.35 -7.21
N LEU A 30 -8.37 6.21 -6.54
CA LEU A 30 -9.44 5.24 -6.35
C LEU A 30 -10.64 5.85 -5.61
N LYS A 31 -10.37 6.58 -4.51
CA LYS A 31 -11.39 7.24 -3.69
C LYS A 31 -12.19 8.27 -4.47
N ILE A 32 -11.51 9.14 -5.21
CA ILE A 32 -12.15 10.18 -6.03
C ILE A 32 -12.97 9.55 -7.14
N SER A 33 -12.45 8.50 -7.79
CA SER A 33 -13.23 7.79 -8.81
C SER A 33 -14.50 7.16 -8.25
N ASN A 34 -14.45 6.57 -7.05
CA ASN A 34 -15.65 6.02 -6.41
C ASN A 34 -16.67 7.13 -6.06
N MET A 35 -16.20 8.30 -5.61
CA MET A 35 -17.05 9.42 -5.20
C MET A 35 -17.79 10.07 -6.38
N TYR A 36 -17.09 10.23 -7.50
CA TYR A 36 -17.60 10.95 -8.68
C TYR A 36 -17.92 10.04 -9.86
N ASN A 37 -18.00 8.73 -9.62
CA ASN A 37 -18.32 7.73 -10.63
C ASN A 37 -17.39 7.80 -11.86
N GLY A 38 -16.09 8.01 -11.59
CA GLY A 38 -15.03 8.10 -12.58
C GLY A 38 -14.70 6.76 -13.24
N ASN A 39 -13.75 6.78 -14.18
CA ASN A 39 -13.42 5.63 -15.03
C ASN A 39 -12.40 4.64 -14.41
N HIS A 40 -12.06 4.76 -13.13
CA HIS A 40 -11.12 3.85 -12.50
C HIS A 40 -11.72 2.44 -12.39
N LEU A 41 -10.93 1.41 -12.70
CA LEU A 41 -11.38 0.00 -12.74
C LEU A 41 -11.74 -0.60 -11.37
N GLY A 42 -11.73 0.20 -10.30
CA GLY A 42 -11.91 -0.31 -8.94
C GLY A 42 -10.85 -1.31 -8.46
N PHE A 43 -9.67 -1.35 -9.11
CA PHE A 43 -8.61 -2.33 -8.85
C PHE A 43 -7.25 -1.67 -8.70
N VAL A 44 -6.49 -2.02 -7.66
CA VAL A 44 -5.14 -1.50 -7.37
C VAL A 44 -4.22 -2.63 -6.93
N ILE A 45 -2.97 -2.62 -7.41
CA ILE A 45 -1.91 -3.52 -6.95
C ILE A 45 -0.76 -2.69 -6.40
N PHE A 46 -0.26 -3.09 -5.23
CA PHE A 46 1.01 -2.65 -4.68
C PHE A 46 1.98 -3.82 -4.64
N ASP A 47 3.14 -3.65 -5.26
CA ASP A 47 4.24 -4.61 -5.23
C ASP A 47 5.35 -4.05 -4.34
N GLU A 48 5.66 -4.76 -3.26
CA GLU A 48 6.64 -4.38 -2.23
C GLU A 48 6.48 -2.92 -1.79
N PRO A 49 5.32 -2.52 -1.22
CA PRO A 49 5.04 -1.13 -0.89
C PRO A 49 6.05 -0.54 0.09
N LYS A 50 6.58 -1.35 1.01
CA LYS A 50 7.66 -0.94 1.92
C LYS A 50 8.98 -0.92 1.16
N GLN A 51 9.31 0.26 0.65
CA GLN A 51 10.64 0.59 0.16
C GLN A 51 11.30 1.61 1.07
N HIS A 52 12.63 1.51 1.20
CA HIS A 52 13.41 2.31 2.15
C HIS A 52 13.00 2.02 3.62
N SER A 53 13.69 2.60 4.61
CA SER A 53 13.55 2.28 6.04
C SER A 53 12.22 2.77 6.67
N ILE A 54 11.07 2.38 6.10
CA ILE A 54 9.74 2.69 6.62
C ILE A 54 9.47 1.87 7.88
N HIS A 55 8.96 2.55 8.90
CA HIS A 55 8.56 1.94 10.16
C HIS A 55 7.36 1.03 9.97
N GLU A 56 7.31 -0.09 10.69
CA GLU A 56 6.18 -1.03 10.63
C GLU A 56 4.84 -0.36 10.94
N LYS A 57 4.82 0.64 11.83
CA LYS A 57 3.62 1.43 12.14
C LYS A 57 3.00 2.08 10.91
N ASP A 58 3.82 2.63 10.01
CA ASP A 58 3.33 3.28 8.79
C ASP A 58 2.73 2.25 7.83
N MET A 59 3.33 1.06 7.76
CA MET A 59 2.76 -0.06 7.00
C MET A 59 1.42 -0.49 7.56
N ILE A 60 1.30 -0.68 8.87
CA ILE A 60 0.03 -1.02 9.52
C ILE A 60 -1.06 0.00 9.18
N GLU A 61 -0.72 1.29 9.21
CA GLU A 61 -1.67 2.35 8.86
C GLU A 61 -2.04 2.33 7.37
N PHE A 62 -1.09 2.07 6.48
CA PHE A 62 -1.37 1.87 5.06
C PHE A 62 -2.37 0.73 4.82
N PHE A 63 -2.20 -0.42 5.49
CA PHE A 63 -3.17 -1.52 5.41
C PHE A 63 -4.54 -1.10 5.97
N ASN A 64 -4.59 -0.42 7.11
CA ASN A 64 -5.83 0.11 7.68
C ASN A 64 -6.59 0.99 6.67
N GLN A 65 -5.88 1.89 5.99
CA GLN A 65 -6.48 2.77 4.98
C GLN A 65 -6.95 1.98 3.74
N ALA A 66 -6.18 1.00 3.27
CA ALA A 66 -6.55 0.16 2.14
C ALA A 66 -7.83 -0.66 2.41
N MET A 67 -8.03 -1.15 3.63
CA MET A 67 -9.22 -1.94 4.00
C MET A 67 -10.53 -1.14 3.97
N LEU A 68 -10.48 0.20 3.99
CA LEU A 68 -11.69 1.03 3.90
C LEU A 68 -12.37 0.96 2.52
N PHE A 69 -11.69 0.42 1.51
CA PHE A 69 -12.17 0.32 0.14
C PHE A 69 -12.95 -0.98 -0.12
N HIS A 70 -14.04 -1.20 0.62
CA HIS A 70 -14.81 -2.46 0.60
C HIS A 70 -15.40 -2.88 -0.76
N ASN A 71 -15.63 -1.91 -1.67
CA ASN A 71 -16.20 -2.17 -3.00
C ASN A 71 -15.12 -2.24 -4.10
N ASN A 72 -13.85 -2.27 -3.72
CA ASN A 72 -12.72 -2.31 -4.64
C ASN A 72 -11.84 -3.51 -4.31
N GLN A 73 -11.04 -3.94 -5.29
CA GLN A 73 -10.05 -4.97 -5.09
C GLN A 73 -8.66 -4.34 -4.97
N ILE A 74 -8.02 -4.55 -3.82
CA ILE A 74 -6.65 -4.11 -3.58
C ILE A 74 -5.80 -5.36 -3.31
N ILE A 75 -4.71 -5.52 -4.06
CA ILE A 75 -3.72 -6.58 -3.86
C ILE A 75 -2.43 -5.95 -3.36
N ILE A 76 -1.86 -6.49 -2.29
CA ILE A 76 -0.61 -6.02 -1.71
C ILE A 76 0.34 -7.22 -1.61
N GLY A 77 1.42 -7.19 -2.38
CA GLY A 77 2.54 -8.12 -2.25
C GLY A 77 3.62 -7.52 -1.36
N PHE A 78 4.11 -8.26 -0.38
CA PHE A 78 5.23 -7.85 0.49
C PHE A 78 5.99 -9.05 1.01
N THR A 79 7.27 -8.87 1.31
CA THR A 79 8.10 -9.90 1.94
C THR A 79 7.96 -9.88 3.47
N GLN A 80 7.85 -11.06 4.09
CA GLN A 80 7.57 -11.20 5.52
C GLN A 80 8.68 -10.63 6.43
N ASP A 81 9.93 -10.62 5.96
CA ASP A 81 11.09 -10.08 6.69
C ASP A 81 11.02 -8.56 6.94
N GLN A 82 10.10 -7.88 6.26
CA GLN A 82 9.86 -6.46 6.45
C GLN A 82 9.03 -6.13 7.70
N LEU A 83 8.48 -7.12 8.41
CA LEU A 83 7.66 -6.93 9.60
C LEU A 83 8.40 -7.44 10.84
N GLU A 84 8.37 -6.69 11.95
CA GLU A 84 9.01 -7.12 13.21
C GLU A 84 8.21 -8.26 13.85
N SER A 85 6.88 -8.26 13.71
CA SER A 85 5.99 -9.31 14.22
C SER A 85 5.00 -9.81 13.17
N PRO A 86 5.47 -10.55 12.15
CA PRO A 86 4.64 -10.87 10.99
C PRO A 86 3.41 -11.71 11.34
N GLN A 87 3.53 -12.70 12.22
CA GLN A 87 2.40 -13.57 12.56
C GLN A 87 1.25 -12.81 13.22
N ILE A 88 1.56 -11.92 14.16
CA ILE A 88 0.57 -11.08 14.85
C ILE A 88 -0.16 -10.19 13.84
N PHE A 89 0.60 -9.62 12.90
CA PHE A 89 0.06 -8.78 11.85
C PHE A 89 -0.86 -9.56 10.89
N LEU A 90 -0.42 -10.73 10.42
CA LEU A 90 -1.23 -11.61 9.56
C LEU A 90 -2.51 -12.08 10.27
N ASP A 91 -2.45 -12.39 11.55
CA ASP A 91 -3.63 -12.79 12.34
C ASP A 91 -4.62 -11.63 12.50
N LYS A 92 -4.12 -10.39 12.62
CA LYS A 92 -4.97 -9.18 12.61
C LYS A 92 -5.68 -9.04 11.26
N LEU A 93 -4.94 -9.12 10.15
CA LEU A 93 -5.51 -8.99 8.81
C LEU A 93 -6.58 -10.07 8.53
N LYS A 94 -6.35 -11.32 8.95
CA LYS A 94 -7.36 -12.39 8.83
C LYS A 94 -8.64 -12.06 9.60
N LYS A 95 -8.52 -11.52 10.82
CA LYS A 95 -9.69 -11.12 11.63
C LYS A 95 -10.48 -9.98 10.99
N GLU A 96 -9.80 -9.10 10.26
CA GLU A 96 -10.42 -7.99 9.52
C GLU A 96 -11.01 -8.44 8.16
N GLY A 97 -10.93 -9.74 7.83
CA GLY A 97 -11.54 -10.32 6.64
C GLY A 97 -10.67 -10.24 5.38
N CYS A 98 -9.38 -9.92 5.52
CA CYS A 98 -8.45 -9.93 4.40
C CYS A 98 -8.11 -11.36 3.95
N ASN A 99 -8.09 -11.58 2.65
CA ASN A 99 -7.58 -12.82 2.06
C ASN A 99 -6.06 -12.80 2.06
N ILE A 100 -5.43 -13.82 2.62
CA ILE A 100 -3.97 -13.95 2.69
C ILE A 100 -3.55 -15.17 1.88
N ILE A 101 -2.60 -14.95 0.97
CA ILE A 101 -1.99 -16.00 0.14
C ILE A 101 -0.51 -16.08 0.52
N ASP A 102 -0.11 -17.17 1.15
CA ASP A 102 1.30 -17.47 1.42
C ASP A 102 1.92 -18.15 0.19
N LEU A 103 2.95 -17.53 -0.38
CA LEU A 103 3.67 -18.02 -1.56
C LEU A 103 4.87 -18.93 -1.21
N GLY A 104 5.16 -19.13 0.09
CA GLY A 104 6.30 -19.92 0.55
C GLY A 104 7.66 -19.34 0.16
N THR A 105 8.70 -20.17 0.14
CA THR A 105 10.11 -19.75 -0.02
C THR A 105 10.62 -19.76 -1.46
N LYS A 106 9.81 -20.12 -2.45
CA LYS A 106 10.26 -20.31 -3.84
C LYS A 106 9.28 -19.68 -4.83
N ALA A 107 9.39 -18.37 -5.01
CA ALA A 107 8.62 -17.68 -6.05
C ALA A 107 9.06 -18.10 -7.46
N PHE A 108 10.33 -18.47 -7.67
CA PHE A 108 10.84 -18.96 -8.95
C PHE A 108 11.89 -20.07 -8.74
N LYS A 109 11.91 -21.05 -9.65
CA LYS A 109 12.80 -22.21 -9.66
C LYS A 109 13.76 -22.12 -10.84
#